data_AF-A0A959IFC7-F1
#
_entry.id   AF-A0A959IFC7-F1
#
_cell.length_a   1.000
_cell.length_b   1.000
_cell.length_c   1.000
_cell.angle_alpha   90.00
_cell.angle_beta   90.00
_cell.angle_gamma   90.00
#
_symmetry.space_group_name_H-M   'P 1'
#
loop_
_entity.id
_entity.type
_entity.pdbx_description
1 polymer ?
#
loop_
_entity_poly.entity_id
_entity_poly.type
_entity_poly.pdbx_seq_one_letter_code
_entity_poly.pdbx_strand_id
1 'polypeptide(L)'
;MADSLTLSLQNPAADDQAVIYVGVSATLNISLSNNSGGSITIAAGATIKIYMPYYFSDAEMQAMKITNISQNGWSFSYDANDIALLLTFNNTGGTWAAGDKLSFNIESVQSDAAPGSDSVIFNFAGLTGNAIPLSLSIPLALNKADTPTSVNLSDTLLINLDNQGNVFVSATSDPLTNTIYLNFKNTGNTPLYDGSDMWSGTPKVQVTFVYGTTSGSLAPAGKSETPPEGSAWNISGSIYADQTTGWGIANPSVSGQANTPVWTLTPNKNNMEIIGTGDKANVTFAFGNVISFTPAGHTQMYVQFTSFTKNSNTTYNDEVFVLDIAKQNAPITRGIVSFFGPDPIIGISNPSTVVSIPLRWAMFYVDKIQLITNTPGVNMITRSYPNAAPVNSDADTITMPGKISEDTPVFFTLQAYNGNGGFLNAVQFSVFISANFFIDPNGQIYPTVYMEKVNQTWMAANLAYYVSGESVNYDNHSGYRAQYGMLYTIAGAQSNIPSGWRLPTVDDWKDLFDNYTYAELIAGGSSNFNAQLGGFGDDNNGFFNLQNMGFYWTASADNSSPGSNFYGLFSSASSSINAANSQLINYFLSVRYVKIT
;
A
#
# COMPACT_ATOMS: atom_id res chain seq x y z
N MET A 1 15.59 50.40 15.08
CA MET A 1 14.89 51.20 14.06
C MET A 1 14.22 50.20 13.14
N ALA A 2 12.93 50.33 12.84
CA ALA A 2 12.30 49.48 11.83
C ALA A 2 12.93 49.81 10.47
N ASP A 3 13.32 48.80 9.69
CA ASP A 3 13.88 49.01 8.36
C ASP A 3 12.83 49.69 7.48
N SER A 4 13.20 50.83 6.90
CA SER A 4 12.30 51.68 6.11
C SER A 4 11.82 50.99 4.82
N LEU A 5 12.61 50.04 4.29
CA LEU A 5 12.20 49.07 3.29
C LEU A 5 12.48 47.67 3.82
N THR A 6 11.53 46.76 3.59
CA THR A 6 11.71 45.33 3.90
C THR A 6 11.70 44.51 2.63
N LEU A 7 12.60 43.54 2.54
CA LEU A 7 12.79 42.64 1.40
C LEU A 7 12.38 41.22 1.78
N SER A 8 11.61 40.57 0.90
CA SER A 8 11.34 39.13 0.96
C SER A 8 11.65 38.46 -0.39
N LEU A 9 12.18 37.25 -0.33
CA LEU A 9 12.48 36.38 -1.46
C LEU A 9 11.92 35.00 -1.14
N GLN A 10 11.07 34.46 -2.01
CA GLN A 10 10.45 33.15 -1.85
C GLN A 10 10.63 32.34 -3.12
N ASN A 11 10.98 31.05 -2.97
CA ASN A 11 10.89 30.09 -4.05
C ASN A 11 9.66 29.18 -3.81
N PRO A 12 8.58 29.32 -4.60
CA PRO A 12 7.37 28.50 -4.45
C PRO A 12 7.62 26.99 -4.61
N ALA A 13 8.67 26.61 -5.33
CA ALA A 13 9.06 25.21 -5.51
C ALA A 13 9.87 24.63 -4.33
N ALA A 14 10.16 25.44 -3.30
CA ALA A 14 10.93 25.05 -2.12
C ALA A 14 10.24 25.51 -0.83
N ASP A 15 8.92 25.29 -0.73
CA ASP A 15 8.08 25.68 0.43
C ASP A 15 8.28 27.15 0.86
N ASP A 16 8.36 28.03 -0.15
CA ASP A 16 8.61 29.48 -0.02
C ASP A 16 9.91 29.85 0.71
N GLN A 17 10.83 28.91 0.88
CA GLN A 17 12.17 29.19 1.41
C GLN A 17 13.05 29.88 0.37
N ALA A 18 14.03 30.65 0.82
CA ALA A 18 15.07 31.24 -0.02
C ALA A 18 16.14 30.21 -0.39
N VAL A 19 15.73 29.14 -1.06
CA VAL A 19 16.56 27.99 -1.47
C VAL A 19 16.32 27.68 -2.95
N ILE A 20 17.38 27.36 -3.67
CA ILE A 20 17.36 26.79 -5.02
C ILE A 20 18.20 25.51 -5.06
N TYR A 21 18.06 24.72 -6.12
CA TYR A 21 18.73 23.42 -6.24
C TYR A 21 19.64 23.37 -7.47
N VAL A 22 20.82 22.75 -7.31
CA VAL A 22 21.81 22.59 -8.39
C VAL A 22 21.17 21.97 -9.64
N GLY A 23 21.32 22.63 -10.78
CA GLY A 23 20.80 22.16 -12.08
C GLY A 23 19.29 22.25 -12.25
N VAL A 24 18.56 22.86 -11.30
CA VAL A 24 17.11 23.03 -11.37
C VAL A 24 16.78 24.51 -11.59
N SER A 25 16.04 24.81 -12.66
CA SER A 25 15.54 26.17 -12.91
C SER A 25 14.41 26.51 -11.94
N ALA A 26 14.54 27.66 -11.26
CA ALA A 26 13.57 28.19 -10.32
C ALA A 26 12.99 29.55 -10.77
N THR A 27 11.87 29.92 -10.15
CA THR A 27 11.30 31.27 -10.22
C THR A 27 11.28 31.84 -8.80
N LEU A 28 11.93 32.97 -8.60
CA LEU A 28 11.99 33.65 -7.30
C LEU A 28 10.99 34.80 -7.25
N ASN A 29 10.10 34.77 -6.26
CA ASN A 29 9.14 35.83 -6.00
C ASN A 29 9.78 36.86 -5.07
N ILE A 30 9.97 38.08 -5.58
CA ILE A 30 10.56 39.20 -4.84
C ILE A 30 9.46 40.16 -4.41
N SER A 31 9.53 40.63 -3.17
CA SER A 31 8.70 41.72 -2.69
C SER A 31 9.50 42.69 -1.82
N LEU A 32 9.47 43.96 -2.20
CA LEU A 32 9.96 45.08 -1.41
C LEU A 32 8.74 45.82 -0.85
N SER A 33 8.70 46.09 0.46
CA SER A 33 7.60 46.82 1.10
C SER A 33 8.08 48.15 1.66
N ASN A 34 7.37 49.25 1.36
CA ASN A 34 7.68 50.57 1.90
C ASN A 34 7.11 50.72 3.32
N ASN A 35 7.97 50.58 4.32
CA ASN A 35 7.65 50.72 5.74
C ASN A 35 8.23 52.01 6.35
N SER A 36 8.64 52.98 5.52
CA SER A 36 9.34 54.21 5.95
C SER A 36 8.46 55.22 6.71
N GLY A 37 7.15 54.93 6.81
CA GLY A 37 6.15 55.83 7.41
C GLY A 37 5.72 56.99 6.50
N GLY A 38 6.25 57.08 5.28
CA GLY A 38 5.88 58.08 4.27
C GLY A 38 6.06 57.56 2.85
N SER A 39 5.61 58.32 1.86
CA SER A 39 5.79 57.95 0.45
C SER A 39 7.25 58.15 0.02
N ILE A 40 7.77 57.21 -0.76
CA ILE A 40 9.09 57.29 -1.41
C ILE A 40 8.89 57.96 -2.77
N THR A 41 9.66 59.01 -3.04
CA THR A 41 9.71 59.67 -4.35
C THR A 41 10.70 58.93 -5.25
N ILE A 42 10.23 58.54 -6.44
CA ILE A 42 11.01 57.87 -7.48
C ILE A 42 11.38 58.92 -8.53
N ALA A 43 12.67 59.24 -8.68
CA ALA A 43 13.15 60.15 -9.70
C ALA A 43 13.04 59.53 -11.11
N ALA A 44 12.96 60.37 -12.14
CA ALA A 44 13.11 59.90 -13.53
C ALA A 44 14.47 59.20 -13.70
N GLY A 45 14.49 57.99 -14.24
CA GLY A 45 15.69 57.19 -14.38
C GLY A 45 16.21 56.58 -13.07
N ALA A 46 15.38 56.51 -12.01
CA ALA A 46 15.72 55.74 -10.82
C ALA A 46 16.01 54.27 -11.16
N THR A 47 16.92 53.64 -10.43
CA THR A 47 17.35 52.27 -10.68
C THR A 47 17.33 51.40 -9.44
N ILE A 48 17.08 50.11 -9.64
CA ILE A 48 17.32 49.04 -8.68
C ILE A 48 18.24 48.04 -9.36
N LYS A 49 19.50 47.98 -8.90
CA LYS A 49 20.49 46.99 -9.36
C LYS A 49 20.45 45.79 -8.43
N ILE A 50 20.30 44.59 -8.99
CA ILE A 50 20.17 43.35 -8.25
C ILE A 50 21.35 42.47 -8.62
N TYR A 51 22.26 42.30 -7.66
CA TYR A 51 23.39 41.39 -7.78
C TYR A 51 22.96 40.02 -7.27
N MET A 52 23.15 39.01 -8.11
CA MET A 52 22.90 37.63 -7.74
C MET A 52 24.15 37.04 -7.05
N PRO A 53 23.97 36.01 -6.22
CA PRO A 53 25.05 35.24 -5.61
C PRO A 53 26.20 34.87 -6.56
N TYR A 54 27.44 34.83 -6.05
CA TYR A 54 28.64 34.52 -6.84
C TYR A 54 28.68 33.12 -7.47
N TYR A 55 27.79 32.22 -7.05
CA TYR A 55 27.65 30.90 -7.68
C TYR A 55 26.90 30.94 -9.02
N PHE A 56 26.34 32.08 -9.44
CA PHE A 56 25.86 32.26 -10.81
C PHE A 56 26.96 32.81 -11.71
N SER A 57 27.10 32.24 -12.90
CA SER A 57 27.93 32.76 -13.98
C SER A 57 27.25 33.93 -14.70
N ASP A 58 28.04 34.71 -15.44
CA ASP A 58 27.55 35.81 -16.28
C ASP A 58 26.49 35.34 -17.29
N ALA A 59 26.71 34.19 -17.92
CA ALA A 59 25.75 33.59 -18.86
C ALA A 59 24.44 33.15 -18.17
N GLU A 60 24.51 32.61 -16.96
CA GLU A 60 23.32 32.22 -16.19
C GLU A 60 22.52 33.46 -15.76
N MET A 61 23.19 34.54 -15.32
CA MET A 61 22.54 35.81 -15.01
C MET A 61 21.93 36.49 -16.24
N GLN A 62 22.61 36.45 -17.39
CA GLN A 62 22.09 37.01 -18.64
C GLN A 62 20.82 36.28 -19.12
N ALA A 63 20.64 35.01 -18.76
CA ALA A 63 19.45 34.24 -19.09
C ALA A 63 18.23 34.57 -18.20
N MET A 64 18.44 35.16 -17.02
CA MET A 64 17.37 35.50 -16.10
C MET A 64 16.49 36.62 -16.65
N LYS A 65 15.21 36.60 -16.27
CA LYS A 65 14.24 37.64 -16.64
C LYS A 65 13.48 38.14 -15.43
N ILE A 66 13.22 39.45 -15.38
CA ILE A 66 12.26 40.01 -14.42
C ILE A 66 10.90 40.21 -15.10
N THR A 67 9.88 39.57 -14.54
CA THR A 67 8.49 39.61 -15.03
C THR A 67 7.53 40.01 -13.91
N ASN A 68 6.26 40.23 -14.25
CA ASN A 68 5.17 40.50 -13.29
C ASN A 68 5.43 41.66 -12.32
N ILE A 69 6.04 42.74 -12.80
CA ILE A 69 6.34 43.92 -11.98
C ILE A 69 5.04 44.62 -11.56
N SER A 70 4.79 44.71 -10.25
CA SER A 70 3.52 45.19 -9.69
C SER A 70 3.27 46.69 -9.86
N GLN A 71 4.33 47.48 -10.09
CA GLN A 71 4.25 48.94 -10.25
C GLN A 71 4.61 49.34 -11.68
N ASN A 72 3.73 50.12 -12.31
CA ASN A 72 3.96 50.67 -13.65
C ASN A 72 5.15 51.64 -13.67
N GLY A 73 5.89 51.62 -14.80
CA GLY A 73 7.02 52.53 -15.05
C GLY A 73 8.38 51.86 -14.90
N TRP A 74 8.47 50.70 -14.25
CA TRP A 74 9.69 49.90 -14.17
C TRP A 74 9.84 48.98 -15.39
N SER A 75 11.04 48.94 -15.97
CA SER A 75 11.41 47.95 -17.00
C SER A 75 12.70 47.24 -16.64
N PHE A 76 12.78 45.97 -17.04
CA PHE A 76 13.97 45.13 -16.86
C PHE A 76 14.96 45.26 -18.02
N SER A 77 16.24 45.24 -17.69
CA SER A 77 17.37 44.98 -18.58
C SER A 77 18.49 44.25 -17.82
N TYR A 78 19.46 43.69 -18.55
CA TYR A 78 20.70 43.16 -18.00
C TYR A 78 21.82 44.20 -18.14
N ASP A 79 22.52 44.54 -17.04
CA ASP A 79 23.67 45.43 -17.05
C ASP A 79 24.96 44.62 -17.17
N ALA A 80 25.49 44.52 -18.39
CA ALA A 80 26.69 43.73 -18.67
C ALA A 80 27.98 44.34 -18.08
N ASN A 81 27.99 45.62 -17.67
CA ASN A 81 29.18 46.22 -17.08
C ASN A 81 29.33 45.83 -15.60
N ASP A 82 28.21 45.79 -14.88
CA ASP A 82 28.16 45.47 -13.46
C ASP A 82 27.73 44.02 -13.18
N ILE A 83 27.41 43.24 -14.23
CA ILE A 83 26.96 41.84 -14.15
C ILE A 83 25.77 41.72 -13.18
N ALA A 84 24.72 42.50 -13.45
CA ALA A 84 23.58 42.63 -12.55
C ALA A 84 22.25 42.70 -13.32
N LEU A 85 21.18 42.24 -12.68
CA LEU A 85 19.81 42.49 -13.16
C LEU A 85 19.45 43.95 -12.83
N LEU A 86 18.91 44.68 -13.80
CA LEU A 86 18.64 46.10 -13.68
C LEU A 86 17.15 46.40 -13.90
N LEU A 87 16.51 47.01 -12.91
CA LEU A 87 15.23 47.68 -13.09
C LEU A 87 15.47 49.19 -13.25
N THR A 88 14.92 49.78 -14.31
CA THR A 88 14.96 51.23 -14.57
C THR A 88 13.55 51.81 -14.60
N PHE A 89 13.37 52.94 -13.92
CA PHE A 89 12.12 53.68 -13.89
C PHE A 89 12.05 54.70 -15.04
N ASN A 90 11.13 54.47 -15.98
CA ASN A 90 11.05 55.21 -17.24
C ASN A 90 10.06 56.37 -17.25
N ASN A 91 9.25 56.53 -16.20
CA ASN A 91 8.34 57.66 -16.09
C ASN A 91 9.12 58.93 -15.70
N THR A 92 8.53 60.10 -15.94
CA THR A 92 9.12 61.42 -15.59
C THR A 92 9.23 61.70 -14.09
N GLY A 93 8.72 60.79 -13.27
CA GLY A 93 8.69 60.83 -11.81
C GLY A 93 7.60 59.90 -11.29
N GLY A 94 7.75 59.39 -10.07
CA GLY A 94 6.81 58.46 -9.48
C GLY A 94 6.76 58.55 -7.96
N THR A 95 5.75 57.92 -7.37
CA THR A 95 5.56 57.86 -5.93
C THR A 95 5.25 56.42 -5.54
N TRP A 96 5.99 55.88 -4.58
CA TRP A 96 5.73 54.60 -3.94
C TRP A 96 5.16 54.87 -2.54
N ALA A 97 3.85 54.66 -2.39
CA ALA A 97 3.15 55.05 -1.17
C ALA A 97 3.59 54.22 0.05
N ALA A 98 3.39 54.78 1.25
CA ALA A 98 3.63 54.05 2.50
C ALA A 98 2.67 52.84 2.60
N GLY A 99 3.20 51.67 2.94
CA GLY A 99 2.46 50.42 3.01
C GLY A 99 2.33 49.65 1.70
N ASP A 100 2.64 50.28 0.56
CA ASP A 100 2.60 49.61 -0.75
C ASP A 100 3.84 48.74 -0.99
N LYS A 101 3.69 47.80 -1.92
CA LYS A 101 4.73 46.84 -2.31
C LYS A 101 5.13 46.99 -3.77
N LEU A 102 6.43 46.85 -4.04
CA LEU A 102 6.96 46.52 -5.36
C LEU A 102 7.27 45.03 -5.37
N SER A 103 6.56 44.29 -6.21
CA SER A 103 6.72 42.84 -6.34
C SER A 103 7.00 42.47 -7.80
N PHE A 104 7.80 41.44 -8.01
CA PHE A 104 8.13 40.92 -9.33
C PHE A 104 8.72 39.51 -9.21
N ASN A 105 8.79 38.79 -10.32
CA ASN A 105 9.39 37.47 -10.38
C ASN A 105 10.75 37.55 -11.08
N ILE A 106 11.75 36.85 -10.56
CA ILE A 106 12.98 36.53 -11.30
C ILE A 106 12.83 35.11 -11.82
N GLU A 107 12.71 34.95 -13.13
CA GLU A 107 12.54 33.68 -13.83
C GLU A 107 13.88 33.16 -14.37
N SER A 108 13.91 31.85 -14.68
CA SER A 108 15.09 31.17 -15.23
C SER A 108 16.31 31.22 -14.29
N VAL A 109 16.06 31.15 -12.98
CA VAL A 109 17.12 31.15 -11.97
C VAL A 109 17.68 29.74 -11.85
N GLN A 110 18.81 29.46 -12.50
CA GLN A 110 19.47 28.15 -12.49
C GLN A 110 20.97 28.34 -12.31
N SER A 111 21.60 27.48 -11.50
CA SER A 111 23.05 27.39 -11.36
C SER A 111 23.50 25.94 -11.34
N ASP A 112 24.59 25.64 -12.06
CA ASP A 112 25.27 24.34 -12.04
C ASP A 112 26.49 24.32 -11.10
N ALA A 113 26.68 25.36 -10.29
CA ALA A 113 27.80 25.46 -9.36
C ALA A 113 27.67 24.47 -8.17
N ALA A 114 28.77 24.32 -7.42
CA ALA A 114 28.76 23.51 -6.20
C ALA A 114 27.84 24.14 -5.12
N PRO A 115 27.21 23.32 -4.25
CA PRO A 115 26.35 23.82 -3.19
C PRO A 115 27.05 24.86 -2.31
N GLY A 116 26.31 25.91 -1.95
CA GLY A 116 26.83 27.05 -1.20
C GLY A 116 25.71 28.02 -0.81
N SER A 117 26.04 29.03 -0.01
CA SER A 117 25.09 30.09 0.34
C SER A 117 25.79 31.43 0.19
N ASP A 118 25.06 32.39 -0.36
CA ASP A 118 25.47 33.78 -0.54
C ASP A 118 24.20 34.65 -0.67
N SER A 119 24.33 35.97 -0.76
CA SER A 119 23.19 36.89 -0.72
C SER A 119 22.84 37.48 -2.08
N VAL A 120 21.55 37.69 -2.32
CA VAL A 120 21.04 38.58 -3.37
C VAL A 120 21.08 40.01 -2.82
N ILE A 121 21.72 40.93 -3.52
CA ILE A 121 21.94 42.32 -3.06
C ILE A 121 21.18 43.29 -3.98
N PHE A 122 20.38 44.18 -3.39
CA PHE A 122 19.60 45.20 -4.06
C PHE A 122 20.18 46.57 -3.76
N ASN A 123 20.70 47.27 -4.77
CA ASN A 123 21.23 48.63 -4.67
C ASN A 123 20.24 49.62 -5.30
N PHE A 124 19.92 50.67 -4.56
CA PHE A 124 18.92 51.66 -4.97
C PHE A 124 19.58 52.98 -5.37
N ALA A 125 19.12 53.58 -6.47
CA ALA A 125 19.50 54.94 -6.86
C ALA A 125 18.28 55.73 -7.37
N GLY A 126 18.25 57.04 -7.06
CA GLY A 126 17.13 57.90 -7.46
C GLY A 126 15.85 57.72 -6.63
N LEU A 127 15.91 57.04 -5.49
CA LEU A 127 14.83 56.96 -4.50
C LEU A 127 15.09 57.94 -3.37
N THR A 128 14.12 58.80 -3.05
CA THR A 128 14.23 59.77 -1.95
C THR A 128 13.03 59.68 -1.02
N GLY A 129 13.28 59.72 0.28
CA GLY A 129 12.27 59.49 1.31
C GLY A 129 12.92 59.33 2.67
N ASN A 130 12.12 59.04 3.69
CA ASN A 130 12.64 58.89 5.04
C ASN A 130 13.44 57.58 5.16
N ALA A 131 14.71 57.69 5.58
CA ALA A 131 15.58 56.57 5.94
C ALA A 131 15.76 55.46 4.87
N ILE A 132 15.67 55.77 3.56
CA ILE A 132 15.82 54.78 2.48
C ILE A 132 17.25 54.21 2.49
N PRO A 133 17.43 52.88 2.56
CA PRO A 133 18.76 52.28 2.58
C PRO A 133 19.39 52.37 1.19
N LEU A 134 20.72 52.49 1.15
CA LEU A 134 21.48 52.41 -0.10
C LEU A 134 21.44 50.99 -0.69
N SER A 135 21.39 49.97 0.17
CA SER A 135 21.32 48.58 -0.23
C SER A 135 20.53 47.72 0.76
N LEU A 136 19.96 46.62 0.26
CA LEU A 136 19.39 45.52 1.05
C LEU A 136 20.00 44.20 0.57
N SER A 137 20.11 43.21 1.47
CA SER A 137 20.53 41.86 1.07
C SER A 137 19.68 40.79 1.72
N ILE A 138 19.46 39.67 1.03
CA ILE A 138 18.78 38.49 1.54
C ILE A 138 19.56 37.23 1.12
N PRO A 139 19.81 36.26 2.02
CA PRO A 139 20.50 35.03 1.65
C PRO A 139 19.68 34.20 0.67
N LEU A 140 20.37 33.52 -0.24
CA LEU A 140 19.83 32.51 -1.14
C LEU A 140 20.77 31.29 -1.14
N ALA A 141 20.28 30.16 -0.65
CA ALA A 141 21.07 28.93 -0.60
C ALA A 141 20.94 28.12 -1.89
N LEU A 142 22.07 27.64 -2.43
CA LEU A 142 22.15 26.64 -3.47
C LEU A 142 22.41 25.28 -2.83
N ASN A 143 21.38 24.43 -2.80
CA ASN A 143 21.45 23.09 -2.21
C ASN A 143 21.59 22.02 -3.29
N LYS A 144 22.13 20.87 -2.91
CA LYS A 144 21.98 19.67 -3.75
C LYS A 144 20.51 19.23 -3.69
N ALA A 145 19.90 18.94 -4.84
CA ALA A 145 18.58 18.32 -4.84
C ALA A 145 18.64 16.97 -4.09
N ASP A 146 17.66 16.70 -3.23
CA ASP A 146 17.54 15.39 -2.60
C ASP A 146 17.33 14.36 -3.71
N THR A 147 18.22 13.38 -3.79
CA THR A 147 18.02 12.23 -4.68
C THR A 147 16.75 11.52 -4.22
N PRO A 148 15.78 11.21 -5.12
CA PRO A 148 14.62 10.41 -4.74
C PRO A 148 15.11 9.14 -4.05
N THR A 149 14.55 8.83 -2.89
CA THR A 149 14.92 7.59 -2.19
C THR A 149 14.40 6.44 -3.05
N SER A 150 15.25 5.47 -3.37
CA SER A 150 14.83 4.30 -4.15
C SER A 150 14.53 3.12 -3.24
N VAL A 151 13.39 2.48 -3.46
CA VAL A 151 12.94 1.27 -2.75
C VAL A 151 12.73 0.11 -3.73
N ASN A 152 12.75 -1.13 -3.26
CA ASN A 152 12.54 -2.29 -4.13
C ASN A 152 11.05 -2.53 -4.36
N LEU A 153 10.67 -3.01 -5.55
CA LEU A 153 9.30 -3.41 -5.82
C LEU A 153 8.95 -4.69 -5.03
N SER A 154 9.91 -5.59 -4.85
CA SER A 154 9.76 -6.84 -4.09
C SER A 154 9.27 -6.66 -2.64
N ASP A 155 9.51 -5.49 -2.04
CA ASP A 155 9.12 -5.21 -0.65
C ASP A 155 7.61 -4.95 -0.50
N THR A 156 6.92 -4.70 -1.61
CA THR A 156 5.49 -4.30 -1.61
C THR A 156 4.66 -5.06 -2.64
N LEU A 157 5.29 -5.60 -3.69
CA LEU A 157 4.61 -6.23 -4.80
C LEU A 157 4.96 -7.70 -4.90
N LEU A 158 3.96 -8.56 -4.73
CA LEU A 158 4.06 -9.98 -4.99
C LEU A 158 3.71 -10.26 -6.45
N ILE A 159 4.61 -10.96 -7.14
CA ILE A 159 4.44 -11.42 -8.51
C ILE A 159 4.43 -12.95 -8.52
N ASN A 160 3.39 -13.57 -9.06
CA ASN A 160 3.32 -15.02 -9.15
C ASN A 160 2.56 -15.48 -10.40
N LEU A 161 2.67 -16.78 -10.69
CA LEU A 161 1.85 -17.44 -11.70
C LEU A 161 0.81 -18.31 -11.00
N ASP A 162 -0.42 -18.31 -11.52
CA ASP A 162 -1.41 -19.32 -11.10
C ASP A 162 -0.88 -20.72 -11.44
N ASN A 163 -1.06 -21.67 -10.52
CA ASN A 163 -0.68 -23.07 -10.71
C ASN A 163 0.77 -23.25 -11.19
N GLN A 164 1.72 -22.44 -10.68
CA GLN A 164 3.14 -22.46 -11.08
C GLN A 164 3.36 -22.32 -12.60
N GLY A 165 2.42 -21.67 -13.29
CA GLY A 165 2.46 -21.49 -14.74
C GLY A 165 2.39 -22.80 -15.52
N ASN A 166 1.80 -23.88 -14.98
CA ASN A 166 1.78 -25.19 -15.61
C ASN A 166 1.32 -25.14 -17.08
N VAL A 167 2.10 -25.75 -17.98
CA VAL A 167 1.81 -25.86 -19.42
C VAL A 167 1.90 -27.33 -19.84
N PHE A 168 0.89 -27.83 -20.54
CA PHE A 168 0.97 -29.18 -21.12
C PHE A 168 1.63 -29.14 -22.49
N VAL A 169 2.64 -29.98 -22.66
CA VAL A 169 3.36 -30.16 -23.92
C VAL A 169 2.43 -30.78 -24.95
N SER A 170 2.42 -30.18 -26.13
CA SER A 170 1.64 -30.60 -27.29
C SER A 170 2.39 -31.66 -28.10
N ALA A 171 1.62 -32.53 -28.78
CA ALA A 171 2.13 -33.38 -29.85
C ALA A 171 1.67 -32.80 -31.20
N THR A 172 2.42 -33.00 -32.28
CA THR A 172 2.04 -32.48 -33.61
C THR A 172 0.65 -32.94 -34.07
N SER A 173 0.20 -34.11 -33.61
CA SER A 173 -1.14 -34.65 -33.89
C SER A 173 -2.22 -34.21 -32.89
N ASP A 174 -1.84 -33.53 -31.80
CA ASP A 174 -2.71 -33.09 -30.71
C ASP A 174 -2.17 -31.77 -30.13
N PRO A 175 -2.35 -30.64 -30.84
CA PRO A 175 -1.98 -29.33 -30.33
C PRO A 175 -2.87 -28.97 -29.14
N LEU A 176 -2.23 -28.71 -28.00
CA LEU A 176 -2.89 -28.37 -26.75
C LEU A 176 -2.68 -26.88 -26.48
N THR A 177 -3.77 -26.15 -26.48
CA THR A 177 -3.74 -24.74 -26.15
C THR A 177 -3.74 -24.57 -24.64
N ASN A 178 -2.80 -23.78 -24.12
CA ASN A 178 -2.66 -23.46 -22.71
C ASN A 178 -2.82 -21.95 -22.49
N THR A 179 -3.12 -21.56 -21.25
CA THR A 179 -3.10 -20.17 -20.80
C THR A 179 -2.27 -20.07 -19.53
N ILE A 180 -1.33 -19.12 -19.51
CA ILE A 180 -0.55 -18.79 -18.31
C ILE A 180 -1.15 -17.53 -17.69
N TYR A 181 -1.46 -17.56 -16.40
CA TYR A 181 -1.96 -16.40 -15.67
C TYR A 181 -0.86 -15.80 -14.80
N LEU A 182 -0.61 -14.50 -14.99
CA LEU A 182 0.35 -13.71 -14.24
C LEU A 182 -0.39 -12.76 -13.31
N ASN A 183 -0.15 -12.85 -12.01
CA ASN A 183 -0.77 -11.98 -11.02
C ASN A 183 0.22 -10.97 -10.45
N PHE A 184 -0.23 -9.73 -10.35
CA PHE A 184 0.41 -8.69 -9.55
C PHE A 184 -0.48 -8.42 -8.35
N LYS A 185 0.07 -8.57 -7.15
CA LYS A 185 -0.63 -8.32 -5.88
C LYS A 185 0.15 -7.35 -5.02
N ASN A 186 -0.45 -6.22 -4.70
CA ASN A 186 0.10 -5.32 -3.69
C ASN A 186 -0.11 -5.94 -2.30
N THR A 187 0.99 -6.19 -1.60
CA THR A 187 1.00 -6.72 -0.21
C THR A 187 1.30 -5.63 0.81
N GLY A 188 1.54 -4.40 0.39
CA GLY A 188 1.78 -3.26 1.27
C GLY A 188 0.50 -2.68 1.87
N ASN A 189 0.70 -1.83 2.88
CA ASN A 189 -0.38 -1.11 3.56
C ASN A 189 -0.80 0.18 2.84
N THR A 190 -0.08 0.59 1.80
CA THR A 190 -0.40 1.73 0.93
C THR A 190 -0.48 1.28 -0.53
N PRO A 191 -1.18 2.02 -1.41
CA PRO A 191 -1.16 1.75 -2.85
C PRO A 191 0.26 1.76 -3.40
N LEU A 192 0.48 1.11 -4.55
CA LEU A 192 1.79 1.07 -5.18
C LEU A 192 2.27 2.48 -5.56
N TYR A 193 1.36 3.38 -5.91
CA TYR A 193 1.61 4.83 -5.94
C TYR A 193 0.75 5.56 -4.90
N ASP A 194 1.40 6.21 -3.93
CA ASP A 194 0.78 6.92 -2.79
C ASP A 194 0.95 8.44 -2.82
N GLY A 195 1.31 9.00 -3.98
CA GLY A 195 1.36 10.46 -4.18
C GLY A 195 -0.03 11.11 -4.22
N SER A 196 -0.07 12.41 -3.88
CA SER A 196 -1.30 13.21 -3.88
C SER A 196 -1.78 13.63 -5.27
N ASP A 197 -0.85 13.73 -6.23
CA ASP A 197 -1.14 14.10 -7.63
C ASP A 197 -1.03 12.88 -8.54
N MET A 198 -1.54 12.96 -9.77
CA MET A 198 -1.32 11.89 -10.74
C MET A 198 0.18 11.69 -11.01
N TRP A 199 0.63 10.44 -10.95
CA TRP A 199 2.00 10.10 -11.32
C TRP A 199 2.37 10.60 -12.72
N SER A 200 3.61 11.01 -12.88
CA SER A 200 4.21 11.40 -14.16
C SER A 200 5.20 10.34 -14.63
N GLY A 201 5.49 10.31 -15.94
CA GLY A 201 6.41 9.35 -16.54
C GLY A 201 5.73 8.26 -17.38
N THR A 202 6.45 7.16 -17.61
CA THR A 202 6.02 6.05 -18.49
C THR A 202 6.23 4.70 -17.81
N PRO A 203 5.59 4.42 -16.66
CA PRO A 203 5.68 3.13 -16.00
C PRO A 203 5.21 2.03 -16.94
N LYS A 204 6.02 0.98 -17.09
CA LYS A 204 5.70 -0.15 -17.96
C LYS A 204 6.31 -1.44 -17.44
N VAL A 205 5.63 -2.53 -17.72
CA VAL A 205 6.10 -3.89 -17.45
C VAL A 205 6.33 -4.60 -18.77
N GLN A 206 7.50 -5.19 -18.96
CA GLN A 206 7.81 -6.02 -20.12
C GLN A 206 7.82 -7.48 -19.72
N VAL A 207 7.03 -8.29 -20.42
CA VAL A 207 6.95 -9.73 -20.20
C VAL A 207 7.59 -10.46 -21.37
N THR A 208 8.48 -11.39 -21.07
CA THR A 208 9.14 -12.27 -22.04
C THR A 208 9.23 -13.69 -21.49
N PHE A 209 9.45 -14.65 -22.39
CA PHE A 209 9.68 -16.05 -22.05
C PHE A 209 11.03 -16.51 -22.56
N VAL A 210 11.54 -17.63 -22.05
CA VAL A 210 12.68 -18.30 -22.69
C VAL A 210 12.22 -18.94 -24.00
N TYR A 211 12.81 -18.53 -25.12
CA TYR A 211 12.45 -18.98 -26.45
C TYR A 211 13.42 -20.03 -27.00
N GLY A 212 12.93 -20.95 -27.82
CA GLY A 212 13.73 -22.01 -28.43
C GLY A 212 12.98 -23.32 -28.60
N THR A 213 13.73 -24.40 -28.78
CA THR A 213 13.19 -25.76 -29.07
C THR A 213 13.53 -26.80 -27.99
N THR A 214 14.25 -26.39 -26.94
CA THR A 214 14.71 -27.31 -25.88
C THR A 214 13.71 -27.40 -24.73
N SER A 215 13.92 -28.33 -23.79
CA SER A 215 13.11 -28.43 -22.57
C SER A 215 13.10 -27.14 -21.74
N GLY A 216 14.18 -26.34 -21.80
CA GLY A 216 14.29 -25.05 -21.12
C GLY A 216 13.58 -23.89 -21.81
N SER A 217 12.88 -24.12 -22.93
CA SER A 217 12.20 -23.08 -23.71
C SER A 217 10.69 -23.29 -23.72
N LEU A 218 9.90 -22.22 -23.69
CA LEU A 218 8.45 -22.29 -23.82
C LEU A 218 8.04 -22.58 -25.26
N ALA A 219 8.55 -21.81 -26.22
CA ALA A 219 8.22 -21.92 -27.64
C ALA A 219 9.31 -21.27 -28.52
N PRO A 220 9.46 -21.66 -29.79
CA PRO A 220 10.34 -20.98 -30.73
C PRO A 220 9.82 -19.57 -31.05
N ALA A 221 10.74 -18.61 -31.22
CA ALA A 221 10.44 -17.20 -31.51
C ALA A 221 10.95 -16.74 -32.89
N GLY A 222 11.20 -17.66 -33.82
CA GLY A 222 11.59 -17.30 -35.18
C GLY A 222 10.53 -16.44 -35.86
N LYS A 223 10.92 -15.31 -36.45
CA LYS A 223 10.01 -14.41 -37.16
C LYS A 223 9.49 -15.05 -38.44
N SER A 224 8.18 -14.97 -38.64
CA SER A 224 7.47 -15.30 -39.88
C SER A 224 6.25 -14.39 -39.99
N GLU A 225 5.92 -13.93 -41.20
CA GLU A 225 4.68 -13.15 -41.45
C GLU A 225 3.43 -13.97 -41.11
N THR A 226 3.53 -15.30 -41.22
CA THR A 226 2.53 -16.27 -40.76
C THR A 226 3.22 -17.22 -39.78
N PRO A 227 3.24 -16.90 -38.47
CA PRO A 227 3.92 -17.74 -37.50
C PRO A 227 3.30 -19.14 -37.46
N PRO A 228 4.12 -20.21 -37.55
CA PRO A 228 3.61 -21.58 -37.51
C PRO A 228 2.95 -21.87 -36.16
N GLU A 229 2.11 -22.91 -36.10
CA GLU A 229 1.54 -23.41 -34.86
C GLU A 229 2.66 -23.68 -33.83
N GLY A 230 2.42 -23.29 -32.58
CA GLY A 230 3.41 -23.38 -31.50
C GLY A 230 4.50 -22.31 -31.52
N SER A 231 4.44 -21.32 -32.41
CA SER A 231 5.30 -20.13 -32.34
C SER A 231 4.93 -19.21 -31.18
N ALA A 232 5.93 -18.66 -30.50
CA ALA A 232 5.75 -17.67 -29.44
C ALA A 232 5.08 -16.38 -29.93
N TRP A 233 5.14 -16.08 -31.24
CA TRP A 233 4.45 -14.94 -31.84
C TRP A 233 2.91 -15.10 -31.89
N ASN A 234 2.40 -16.32 -31.70
CA ASN A 234 0.95 -16.58 -31.64
C ASN A 234 0.38 -16.46 -30.22
N ILE A 235 1.22 -16.30 -29.21
CA ILE A 235 0.78 -16.13 -27.82
C ILE A 235 0.11 -14.76 -27.70
N SER A 236 -1.10 -14.74 -27.14
CA SER A 236 -1.88 -13.52 -26.98
C SER A 236 -2.01 -13.16 -25.51
N GLY A 237 -1.53 -11.98 -25.15
CA GLY A 237 -1.75 -11.33 -23.88
C GLY A 237 -3.10 -10.61 -23.85
N SER A 238 -3.84 -10.80 -22.77
CA SER A 238 -5.07 -10.08 -22.44
C SER A 238 -5.14 -9.78 -20.94
N ILE A 239 -6.01 -8.86 -20.53
CA ILE A 239 -6.36 -8.67 -19.13
C ILE A 239 -7.41 -9.72 -18.77
N TYR A 240 -7.14 -10.51 -17.74
CA TYR A 240 -8.08 -11.51 -17.26
C TYR A 240 -9.01 -10.92 -16.19
N ALA A 241 -8.43 -10.28 -15.18
CA ALA A 241 -9.15 -9.60 -14.12
C ALA A 241 -8.36 -8.37 -13.71
N ASP A 242 -9.05 -7.25 -13.51
CA ASP A 242 -8.44 -6.02 -13.07
C ASP A 242 -9.33 -5.42 -11.98
N GLN A 243 -8.85 -5.50 -10.74
CA GLN A 243 -9.54 -4.91 -9.59
C GLN A 243 -9.08 -3.47 -9.33
N THR A 244 -8.14 -2.98 -10.14
CA THR A 244 -7.65 -1.61 -10.09
C THR A 244 -8.53 -0.69 -10.93
N THR A 245 -8.08 0.54 -11.16
CA THR A 245 -8.79 1.50 -12.03
C THR A 245 -8.31 1.48 -13.49
N GLY A 246 -7.52 0.46 -13.87
CA GLY A 246 -7.31 0.09 -15.26
C GLY A 246 -5.85 -0.20 -15.62
N TRP A 247 -5.66 -1.27 -16.39
CA TRP A 247 -4.42 -1.62 -17.09
C TRP A 247 -4.63 -1.77 -18.59
N GLY A 248 -3.53 -1.82 -19.33
CA GLY A 248 -3.48 -2.11 -20.75
C GLY A 248 -2.40 -3.14 -21.06
N ILE A 249 -2.58 -3.87 -22.16
CA ILE A 249 -1.60 -4.83 -22.67
C ILE A 249 -1.43 -4.65 -24.18
N ALA A 250 -0.18 -4.48 -24.61
CA ALA A 250 0.21 -4.45 -26.01
C ALA A 250 0.89 -5.77 -26.38
N ASN A 251 0.30 -6.47 -27.35
CA ASN A 251 0.84 -7.70 -27.91
C ASN A 251 2.02 -7.43 -28.85
N PRO A 252 3.02 -8.31 -28.91
CA PRO A 252 4.11 -8.22 -29.88
C PRO A 252 3.59 -8.35 -31.31
N SER A 253 4.23 -7.64 -32.24
CA SER A 253 3.90 -7.71 -33.67
C SER A 253 5.07 -8.24 -34.48
N VAL A 254 4.78 -9.19 -35.37
CA VAL A 254 5.74 -9.75 -36.34
C VAL A 254 6.23 -8.73 -37.35
N SER A 255 5.45 -7.66 -37.61
CA SER A 255 5.81 -6.58 -38.54
C SER A 255 6.75 -5.53 -37.94
N GLY A 256 7.04 -5.62 -36.63
CA GLY A 256 7.87 -4.67 -35.90
C GLY A 256 9.39 -4.96 -35.98
N GLN A 257 10.18 -4.01 -35.45
CA GLN A 257 11.65 -4.12 -35.39
C GLN A 257 12.16 -5.15 -34.36
N ALA A 258 11.37 -5.47 -33.32
CA ALA A 258 11.79 -6.38 -32.25
C ALA A 258 11.99 -7.81 -32.76
N ASN A 259 13.12 -8.47 -32.45
CA ASN A 259 13.45 -9.80 -32.99
C ASN A 259 12.84 -10.98 -32.23
N THR A 260 12.29 -10.74 -31.05
CA THR A 260 11.60 -11.72 -30.22
C THR A 260 10.29 -11.12 -29.70
N PRO A 261 9.27 -11.95 -29.40
CA PRO A 261 8.05 -11.49 -28.74
C PRO A 261 8.35 -10.83 -27.38
N VAL A 262 7.75 -9.67 -27.14
CA VAL A 262 7.73 -8.97 -25.84
C VAL A 262 6.34 -8.36 -25.68
N TRP A 263 5.67 -8.67 -24.58
CA TRP A 263 4.40 -8.04 -24.22
C TRP A 263 4.68 -6.83 -23.33
N THR A 264 4.00 -5.72 -23.60
CA THR A 264 4.12 -4.52 -22.77
C THR A 264 2.82 -4.29 -22.00
N LEU A 265 2.89 -4.32 -20.68
CA LEU A 265 1.79 -3.98 -19.78
C LEU A 265 1.97 -2.56 -19.29
N THR A 266 0.90 -1.78 -19.24
CA THR A 266 0.95 -0.38 -18.79
C THR A 266 -0.25 -0.05 -17.93
N PRO A 267 -0.09 0.61 -16.78
CA PRO A 267 -1.24 1.16 -16.06
C PRO A 267 -1.92 2.24 -16.91
N ASN A 268 -3.24 2.37 -16.80
CA ASN A 268 -3.98 3.45 -17.45
C ASN A 268 -3.53 4.79 -16.85
N LYS A 269 -3.44 5.86 -17.65
CA LYS A 269 -3.09 7.21 -17.18
C LYS A 269 -4.03 7.76 -16.10
N ASN A 270 -5.24 7.23 -15.97
CA ASN A 270 -6.17 7.61 -14.92
C ASN A 270 -6.08 6.71 -13.67
N ASN A 271 -5.22 5.68 -13.71
CA ASN A 271 -5.05 4.74 -12.61
C ASN A 271 -4.05 5.29 -11.58
N MET A 272 -4.53 6.23 -10.74
CA MET A 272 -3.72 6.94 -9.76
C MET A 272 -2.95 6.01 -8.83
N GLU A 273 -3.62 4.98 -8.29
CA GLU A 273 -3.03 4.04 -7.33
C GLU A 273 -2.08 3.02 -7.98
N ILE A 274 -2.13 2.86 -9.32
CA ILE A 274 -1.49 1.81 -10.14
C ILE A 274 -1.97 0.40 -9.74
N ILE A 275 -1.69 -0.01 -8.50
CA ILE A 275 -2.29 -1.16 -7.82
C ILE A 275 -2.64 -0.70 -6.40
N GLY A 276 -3.92 -0.72 -6.06
CA GLY A 276 -4.43 -0.23 -4.77
C GLY A 276 -4.15 -1.19 -3.61
N THR A 277 -4.90 -1.02 -2.52
CA THR A 277 -4.91 -1.95 -1.37
C THR A 277 -6.28 -2.59 -1.21
N GLY A 278 -6.41 -3.59 -0.33
CA GLY A 278 -7.67 -4.29 -0.08
C GLY A 278 -8.28 -4.89 -1.34
N ASP A 279 -9.54 -4.57 -1.62
CA ASP A 279 -10.27 -5.10 -2.79
C ASP A 279 -9.67 -4.67 -4.15
N LYS A 280 -8.80 -3.64 -4.17
CA LYS A 280 -8.12 -3.14 -5.38
C LYS A 280 -6.67 -3.62 -5.50
N ALA A 281 -6.25 -4.56 -4.67
CA ALA A 281 -4.85 -4.95 -4.55
C ALA A 281 -4.35 -5.89 -5.66
N ASN A 282 -5.20 -6.37 -6.57
CA ASN A 282 -4.79 -7.37 -7.57
C ASN A 282 -5.15 -7.01 -9.01
N VAL A 283 -4.25 -7.36 -9.92
CA VAL A 283 -4.51 -7.44 -11.36
C VAL A 283 -3.90 -8.73 -11.91
N THR A 284 -4.66 -9.42 -12.78
CA THR A 284 -4.27 -10.68 -13.41
C THR A 284 -4.28 -10.54 -14.93
N PHE A 285 -3.16 -10.91 -15.56
CA PHE A 285 -3.00 -10.98 -17.00
C PHE A 285 -3.04 -12.44 -17.46
N ALA A 286 -3.63 -12.69 -18.63
CA ALA A 286 -3.63 -14.00 -19.27
C ALA A 286 -2.76 -13.97 -20.53
N PHE A 287 -1.86 -14.94 -20.64
CA PHE A 287 -1.11 -15.25 -21.85
C PHE A 287 -1.68 -16.54 -22.44
N GLY A 288 -2.65 -16.38 -23.33
CA GLY A 288 -3.34 -17.48 -24.00
C GLY A 288 -2.67 -17.90 -25.29
N ASN A 289 -3.25 -18.92 -25.93
CA ASN A 289 -2.72 -19.51 -27.18
C ASN A 289 -1.30 -20.08 -27.04
N VAL A 290 -0.94 -20.52 -25.84
CA VAL A 290 0.35 -21.16 -25.58
C VAL A 290 0.27 -22.63 -26.01
N ILE A 291 0.74 -22.90 -27.23
CA ILE A 291 0.94 -24.26 -27.74
C ILE A 291 2.45 -24.52 -27.70
N SER A 292 2.89 -25.49 -26.91
CA SER A 292 4.32 -25.77 -26.72
C SER A 292 4.66 -27.17 -27.21
N PHE A 293 5.41 -27.27 -28.31
CA PHE A 293 5.97 -28.54 -28.81
C PHE A 293 7.34 -28.86 -28.21
N THR A 294 7.85 -28.02 -27.31
CA THR A 294 9.16 -28.23 -26.69
C THR A 294 9.04 -29.31 -25.59
N PRO A 295 10.07 -30.14 -25.36
CA PRO A 295 9.98 -31.24 -24.39
C PRO A 295 9.60 -30.79 -22.98
N ALA A 296 8.99 -31.67 -22.18
CA ALA A 296 8.65 -31.38 -20.78
C ALA A 296 9.89 -30.97 -19.96
N GLY A 297 9.67 -30.13 -18.95
CA GLY A 297 10.73 -29.53 -18.14
C GLY A 297 10.39 -28.10 -17.70
N HIS A 298 11.25 -27.52 -16.89
CA HIS A 298 11.10 -26.15 -16.40
C HIS A 298 11.61 -25.13 -17.42
N THR A 299 10.90 -24.01 -17.55
CA THR A 299 11.29 -22.83 -18.34
C THR A 299 10.93 -21.57 -17.54
N GLN A 300 11.34 -20.40 -17.99
CA GLN A 300 11.14 -19.15 -17.23
C GLN A 300 10.31 -18.12 -17.99
N MET A 301 9.57 -17.31 -17.24
CA MET A 301 9.02 -16.01 -17.63
C MET A 301 9.81 -14.91 -16.92
N TYR A 302 10.22 -13.89 -17.67
CA TYR A 302 10.82 -12.68 -17.12
C TYR A 302 9.81 -11.55 -17.16
N VAL A 303 9.60 -10.88 -16.03
CA VAL A 303 8.68 -9.76 -15.85
C VAL A 303 9.49 -8.56 -15.37
N GLN A 304 9.78 -7.64 -16.27
CA GLN A 304 10.62 -6.47 -15.99
C GLN A 304 9.76 -5.23 -15.76
N PHE A 305 9.83 -4.65 -14.56
CA PHE A 305 9.22 -3.37 -14.21
C PHE A 305 10.22 -2.25 -14.46
N THR A 306 9.77 -1.17 -15.12
CA THR A 306 10.61 0.01 -15.34
C THR A 306 9.86 1.31 -15.09
N SER A 307 10.56 2.30 -14.54
CA SER A 307 10.07 3.67 -14.35
C SER A 307 8.82 3.79 -13.47
N PHE A 308 8.70 2.94 -12.45
CA PHE A 308 7.66 3.06 -11.42
C PHE A 308 8.12 3.99 -10.30
N THR A 309 7.19 4.78 -9.77
CA THR A 309 7.43 5.66 -8.63
C THR A 309 6.43 5.34 -7.53
N LYS A 310 6.86 5.53 -6.27
CA LYS A 310 5.97 5.40 -5.12
C LYS A 310 5.24 6.71 -4.86
N ASN A 311 5.96 7.83 -4.93
CA ASN A 311 5.42 9.19 -4.85
C ASN A 311 6.41 10.18 -5.49
N SER A 312 6.18 11.49 -5.33
CA SER A 312 7.04 12.56 -5.87
C SER A 312 8.49 12.50 -5.39
N ASN A 313 8.74 11.91 -4.22
CA ASN A 313 10.05 11.91 -3.55
C ASN A 313 10.71 10.52 -3.52
N THR A 314 10.00 9.47 -3.94
CA THR A 314 10.43 8.08 -3.81
C THR A 314 10.18 7.32 -5.10
N THR A 315 11.23 6.73 -5.68
CA THR A 315 11.13 5.89 -6.87
C THR A 315 11.24 4.41 -6.50
N TYR A 316 10.71 3.55 -7.35
CA TYR A 316 11.07 2.13 -7.28
C TYR A 316 12.31 1.88 -8.14
N ASN A 317 13.15 0.94 -7.70
CA ASN A 317 14.19 0.38 -8.55
C ASN A 317 13.56 -0.36 -9.73
N ASP A 318 14.15 -0.22 -10.92
CA ASP A 318 13.83 -1.09 -12.04
C ASP A 318 14.18 -2.53 -11.65
N GLU A 319 13.22 -3.44 -11.77
CA GLU A 319 13.33 -4.78 -11.19
C GLU A 319 12.83 -5.85 -12.17
N VAL A 320 13.50 -7.01 -12.18
CA VAL A 320 13.13 -8.16 -13.00
C VAL A 320 12.74 -9.31 -12.08
N PHE A 321 11.49 -9.75 -12.20
CA PHE A 321 11.00 -10.97 -11.56
C PHE A 321 11.18 -12.14 -12.52
N VAL A 322 11.72 -13.25 -12.02
CA VAL A 322 11.89 -14.50 -12.78
C VAL A 322 10.93 -15.53 -12.21
N LEU A 323 9.97 -15.94 -13.01
CA LEU A 323 8.93 -16.89 -12.62
C LEU A 323 9.14 -18.22 -13.33
N ASP A 324 9.01 -19.32 -12.59
CA ASP A 324 9.11 -20.67 -13.14
C ASP A 324 7.81 -21.08 -13.84
N ILE A 325 7.95 -21.74 -14.99
CA ILE A 325 6.88 -22.39 -15.74
C ILE A 325 7.22 -23.87 -15.83
N ALA A 326 6.39 -24.71 -15.23
CA ALA A 326 6.52 -26.16 -15.31
C ALA A 326 5.81 -26.69 -16.56
N LYS A 327 6.56 -27.16 -17.56
CA LYS A 327 5.99 -27.89 -18.69
C LYS A 327 5.88 -29.38 -18.37
N GLN A 328 4.70 -29.93 -18.53
CA GLN A 328 4.39 -31.32 -18.22
C GLN A 328 3.93 -32.07 -19.45
N ASN A 329 4.19 -33.37 -19.52
CA ASN A 329 3.56 -34.19 -20.54
C ASN A 329 2.05 -34.17 -20.32
N ALA A 330 1.29 -34.00 -21.40
CA ALA A 330 -0.16 -34.09 -21.34
C ALA A 330 -0.59 -35.45 -20.76
N PRO A 331 -1.57 -35.49 -19.85
CA PRO A 331 -2.13 -36.75 -19.36
C PRO A 331 -2.66 -37.58 -20.54
N ILE A 332 -2.45 -38.90 -20.50
CA ILE A 332 -2.92 -39.83 -21.54
C ILE A 332 -4.45 -39.82 -21.62
N THR A 333 -5.12 -39.55 -20.49
CA THR A 333 -6.58 -39.47 -20.37
C THR A 333 -7.06 -38.04 -20.47
N ARG A 334 -8.02 -37.79 -21.39
CA ARG A 334 -8.81 -36.55 -21.46
C ARG A 334 -9.51 -36.27 -20.12
N GLY A 335 -9.78 -35.01 -19.79
CA GLY A 335 -10.30 -34.61 -18.47
C GLY A 335 -9.93 -33.18 -18.05
N ILE A 336 -10.14 -32.87 -16.76
CA ILE A 336 -9.67 -31.62 -16.13
C ILE A 336 -8.15 -31.66 -16.04
N VAL A 337 -7.49 -30.58 -16.44
CA VAL A 337 -6.04 -30.47 -16.44
C VAL A 337 -5.51 -29.43 -15.45
N SER A 338 -6.34 -28.47 -15.04
CA SER A 338 -6.04 -27.58 -13.91
C SER A 338 -7.34 -27.20 -13.19
N PHE A 339 -7.25 -26.98 -11.87
CA PHE A 339 -8.35 -26.48 -11.05
C PHE A 339 -7.79 -25.73 -9.84
N PHE A 340 -8.10 -24.44 -9.71
CA PHE A 340 -7.52 -23.56 -8.70
C PHE A 340 -8.46 -22.40 -8.34
N GLY A 341 -8.13 -21.67 -7.28
CA GLY A 341 -8.89 -20.52 -6.79
C GLY A 341 -7.99 -19.45 -6.16
N PRO A 342 -8.51 -18.59 -5.27
CA PRO A 342 -7.75 -17.53 -4.61
C PRO A 342 -6.74 -18.09 -3.59
N ASP A 343 -6.20 -17.22 -2.72
CA ASP A 343 -5.34 -17.64 -1.60
C ASP A 343 -5.99 -18.81 -0.81
N PRO A 344 -5.19 -19.82 -0.41
CA PRO A 344 -5.71 -21.00 0.28
C PRO A 344 -6.21 -20.68 1.69
N ILE A 345 -5.97 -19.48 2.23
CA ILE A 345 -6.47 -19.02 3.52
C ILE A 345 -7.21 -17.70 3.32
N ILE A 346 -8.47 -17.63 3.73
CA ILE A 346 -9.31 -16.42 3.68
C ILE A 346 -9.64 -16.00 5.10
N GLY A 347 -9.08 -14.89 5.58
CA GLY A 347 -9.40 -14.32 6.88
C GLY A 347 -10.69 -13.51 6.85
N ILE A 348 -11.58 -13.72 7.81
CA ILE A 348 -12.79 -12.91 8.01
C ILE A 348 -12.79 -12.27 9.40
N SER A 349 -13.19 -11.00 9.47
CA SER A 349 -13.32 -10.23 10.72
C SER A 349 -14.77 -10.09 11.20
N ASN A 350 -15.73 -10.58 10.42
CA ASN A 350 -17.14 -10.58 10.75
C ASN A 350 -17.79 -11.90 10.28
N PRO A 351 -18.63 -12.54 11.11
CA PRO A 351 -19.29 -13.79 10.74
C PRO A 351 -20.29 -13.64 9.59
N SER A 352 -20.77 -12.42 9.31
CA SER A 352 -21.71 -12.15 8.22
C SER A 352 -21.00 -11.71 6.92
N THR A 353 -19.66 -11.76 6.88
CA THR A 353 -18.90 -11.46 5.67
C THR A 353 -19.31 -12.42 4.56
N VAL A 354 -19.74 -11.87 3.42
CA VAL A 354 -20.06 -12.65 2.22
C VAL A 354 -18.76 -13.12 1.58
N VAL A 355 -18.40 -14.39 1.80
CA VAL A 355 -17.21 -14.99 1.21
C VAL A 355 -17.54 -15.51 -0.19
N SER A 356 -16.91 -14.95 -1.21
CA SER A 356 -17.02 -15.41 -2.60
C SER A 356 -15.69 -15.98 -3.07
N ILE A 357 -15.70 -17.23 -3.50
CA ILE A 357 -14.50 -17.97 -3.90
C ILE A 357 -14.53 -18.17 -5.42
N PRO A 358 -13.78 -17.37 -6.19
CA PRO A 358 -13.65 -17.57 -7.62
C PRO A 358 -12.79 -18.82 -7.89
N LEU A 359 -13.34 -19.76 -8.64
CA LEU A 359 -12.69 -21.00 -9.04
C LEU A 359 -12.50 -21.00 -10.54
N ARG A 360 -11.39 -21.58 -10.99
CA ARG A 360 -10.99 -21.62 -12.40
C ARG A 360 -10.49 -23.00 -12.74
N TRP A 361 -10.76 -23.43 -13.97
CA TRP A 361 -10.25 -24.69 -14.49
C TRP A 361 -9.92 -24.63 -15.97
N ALA A 362 -9.04 -25.52 -16.39
CA ALA A 362 -8.82 -25.87 -17.79
C ALA A 362 -9.04 -27.37 -17.97
N MET A 363 -9.45 -27.78 -19.17
CA MET A 363 -9.83 -29.16 -19.44
C MET A 363 -9.67 -29.50 -20.92
N PHE A 364 -9.46 -30.77 -21.22
CA PHE A 364 -9.30 -31.27 -22.58
C PHE A 364 -10.37 -32.31 -22.89
N TYR A 365 -11.20 -32.02 -23.90
CA TYR A 365 -12.20 -32.93 -24.45
C TYR A 365 -13.15 -33.48 -23.37
N VAL A 366 -13.72 -32.56 -22.61
CA VAL A 366 -14.73 -32.82 -21.57
C VAL A 366 -16.08 -32.34 -22.09
N ASP A 367 -17.10 -33.19 -21.99
CA ASP A 367 -18.46 -32.86 -22.44
C ASP A 367 -19.32 -32.34 -21.29
N LYS A 368 -18.98 -32.68 -20.04
CA LYS A 368 -19.71 -32.25 -18.86
C LYS A 368 -18.81 -32.18 -17.63
N ILE A 369 -18.99 -31.15 -16.82
CA ILE A 369 -18.40 -31.05 -15.48
C ILE A 369 -19.47 -31.04 -14.40
N GLN A 370 -19.06 -31.45 -13.20
CA GLN A 370 -19.81 -31.26 -11.96
C GLN A 370 -18.88 -30.68 -10.90
N LEU A 371 -19.22 -29.51 -10.37
CA LEU A 371 -18.53 -28.84 -9.29
C LEU A 371 -19.31 -29.02 -8.00
N ILE A 372 -18.67 -29.64 -7.01
CA ILE A 372 -19.26 -30.02 -5.73
C ILE A 372 -18.45 -29.35 -4.62
N THR A 373 -19.12 -28.93 -3.53
CA THR A 373 -18.47 -28.41 -2.33
C THR A 373 -18.99 -29.10 -1.07
N ASN A 374 -18.20 -29.12 0.00
CA ASN A 374 -18.65 -29.52 1.34
C ASN A 374 -19.49 -28.43 2.04
N THR A 375 -19.64 -27.25 1.45
CA THR A 375 -20.41 -26.14 2.01
C THR A 375 -21.92 -26.46 2.03
N PRO A 376 -22.57 -26.52 3.21
CA PRO A 376 -24.00 -26.75 3.30
C PRO A 376 -24.81 -25.67 2.55
N GLY A 377 -25.86 -26.07 1.85
CA GLY A 377 -26.76 -25.15 1.14
C GLY A 377 -26.26 -24.66 -0.22
N VAL A 378 -25.04 -25.01 -0.64
CA VAL A 378 -24.56 -24.77 -2.01
C VAL A 378 -24.93 -25.97 -2.88
N ASN A 379 -25.69 -25.72 -3.94
CA ASN A 379 -26.04 -26.75 -4.90
C ASN A 379 -24.85 -27.10 -5.81
N MET A 380 -24.75 -28.36 -6.19
CA MET A 380 -23.80 -28.80 -7.22
C MET A 380 -24.03 -28.03 -8.52
N ILE A 381 -22.96 -27.47 -9.08
CA ILE A 381 -22.99 -26.81 -10.38
C ILE A 381 -22.70 -27.85 -11.45
N THR A 382 -23.53 -27.91 -12.48
CA THR A 382 -23.31 -28.78 -13.65
C THR A 382 -23.23 -27.91 -14.89
N ARG A 383 -22.17 -28.11 -15.69
CA ARG A 383 -22.00 -27.41 -16.96
C ARG A 383 -21.72 -28.40 -18.08
N SER A 384 -22.33 -28.16 -19.24
CA SER A 384 -22.17 -28.99 -20.43
C SER A 384 -21.40 -28.24 -21.50
N TYR A 385 -20.58 -28.96 -22.25
CA TYR A 385 -19.70 -28.46 -23.30
C TYR A 385 -19.94 -29.30 -24.56
N PRO A 386 -20.96 -28.96 -25.37
CA PRO A 386 -21.52 -29.85 -26.39
C PRO A 386 -20.61 -30.12 -27.62
N ASN A 387 -19.35 -29.73 -27.58
CA ASN A 387 -18.33 -30.08 -28.58
C ASN A 387 -17.02 -30.31 -27.84
N ALA A 388 -16.67 -31.56 -27.57
CA ALA A 388 -15.44 -31.91 -26.86
C ALA A 388 -14.22 -31.32 -27.57
N ALA A 389 -13.67 -30.26 -26.98
CA ALA A 389 -12.48 -29.55 -27.44
C ALA A 389 -11.66 -29.11 -26.21
N PRO A 390 -10.39 -28.74 -26.39
CA PRO A 390 -9.65 -28.04 -25.34
C PRO A 390 -10.35 -26.75 -24.91
N VAL A 391 -10.58 -26.63 -23.60
CA VAL A 391 -11.03 -25.39 -22.95
C VAL A 391 -9.91 -24.92 -22.05
N ASN A 392 -9.26 -23.83 -22.49
CA ASN A 392 -8.05 -23.30 -21.83
C ASN A 392 -8.38 -22.57 -20.52
N SER A 393 -9.64 -22.18 -20.35
CA SER A 393 -10.15 -21.51 -19.16
C SER A 393 -11.66 -21.54 -19.14
N ASP A 394 -12.22 -21.93 -18.01
CA ASP A 394 -13.57 -21.61 -17.60
C ASP A 394 -13.56 -21.36 -16.08
N ALA A 395 -14.61 -20.74 -15.56
CA ALA A 395 -14.68 -20.31 -14.19
C ALA A 395 -16.10 -20.33 -13.62
N ASP A 396 -16.18 -20.37 -12.31
CA ASP A 396 -17.37 -20.08 -11.53
C ASP A 396 -16.99 -19.44 -10.20
N THR A 397 -17.95 -18.78 -9.56
CA THR A 397 -17.74 -18.19 -8.23
C THR A 397 -18.71 -18.82 -7.24
N ILE A 398 -18.17 -19.47 -6.21
CA ILE A 398 -18.98 -20.03 -5.13
C ILE A 398 -19.08 -19.01 -4.00
N THR A 399 -20.28 -18.51 -3.77
CA THR A 399 -20.58 -17.70 -2.59
C THR A 399 -21.02 -18.59 -1.44
N MET A 400 -20.33 -18.48 -0.30
CA MET A 400 -20.67 -19.22 0.91
C MET A 400 -22.01 -18.70 1.47
N PRO A 401 -23.02 -19.58 1.65
CA PRO A 401 -24.27 -19.19 2.27
C PRO A 401 -24.13 -19.15 3.80
N GLY A 402 -24.75 -18.15 4.41
CA GLY A 402 -24.89 -18.09 5.87
C GLY A 402 -23.71 -17.43 6.58
N LYS A 403 -23.74 -17.54 7.91
CA LYS A 403 -22.73 -16.96 8.80
C LYS A 403 -21.64 -17.99 9.08
N ILE A 404 -20.39 -17.57 9.01
CA ILE A 404 -19.23 -18.39 9.37
C ILE A 404 -18.71 -17.88 10.71
N SER A 405 -18.89 -18.64 11.79
CA SER A 405 -18.53 -18.22 13.15
C SER A 405 -17.22 -18.82 13.66
N GLU A 406 -16.65 -19.78 12.94
CA GLU A 406 -15.47 -20.52 13.34
C GLU A 406 -14.62 -20.89 12.12
N ASP A 407 -13.40 -21.34 12.38
CA ASP A 407 -12.49 -21.74 11.32
C ASP A 407 -13.09 -22.89 10.51
N THR A 408 -13.22 -22.69 9.20
CA THR A 408 -14.00 -23.59 8.35
C THR A 408 -13.17 -24.04 7.15
N PRO A 409 -12.78 -25.32 7.06
CA PRO A 409 -12.20 -25.87 5.85
C PRO A 409 -13.28 -26.08 4.79
N VAL A 410 -13.02 -25.58 3.58
CA VAL A 410 -13.88 -25.73 2.42
C VAL A 410 -13.15 -26.49 1.32
N PHE A 411 -13.79 -27.52 0.79
CA PHE A 411 -13.28 -28.37 -0.27
C PHE A 411 -14.17 -28.24 -1.50
N PHE A 412 -13.56 -27.98 -2.64
CA PHE A 412 -14.20 -27.98 -3.93
C PHE A 412 -13.68 -29.16 -4.74
N THR A 413 -14.58 -29.94 -5.31
CA THR A 413 -14.22 -31.05 -6.21
C THR A 413 -14.85 -30.81 -7.56
N LEU A 414 -14.02 -30.71 -8.59
CA LEU A 414 -14.46 -30.64 -9.98
C LEU A 414 -14.31 -32.03 -10.60
N GLN A 415 -15.40 -32.57 -11.16
CA GLN A 415 -15.45 -33.88 -11.81
C GLN A 415 -15.74 -33.69 -13.30
N ALA A 416 -15.03 -34.40 -14.17
CA ALA A 416 -15.24 -34.37 -15.61
C ALA A 416 -15.79 -35.68 -16.15
N TYR A 417 -16.63 -35.55 -17.18
CA TYR A 417 -17.31 -36.65 -17.86
C TYR A 417 -17.26 -36.47 -19.37
N ASN A 418 -17.21 -37.58 -20.10
CA ASN A 418 -17.34 -37.60 -21.56
C ASN A 418 -18.81 -37.58 -22.01
N GLY A 419 -19.03 -37.49 -23.33
CA GLY A 419 -20.35 -37.36 -23.96
C GLY A 419 -21.29 -38.56 -23.74
N ASN A 420 -20.75 -39.71 -23.33
CA ASN A 420 -21.53 -40.90 -22.95
C ASN A 420 -21.84 -40.94 -21.44
N GLY A 421 -21.43 -39.91 -20.68
CA GLY A 421 -21.56 -39.86 -19.22
C GLY A 421 -20.50 -40.65 -18.46
N GLY A 422 -19.47 -41.17 -19.13
CA GLY A 422 -18.35 -41.85 -18.49
C GLY A 422 -17.45 -40.87 -17.74
N PHE A 423 -17.10 -41.22 -16.49
CA PHE A 423 -16.19 -40.44 -15.66
C PHE A 423 -14.79 -40.41 -16.27
N LEU A 424 -14.20 -39.23 -16.36
CA LEU A 424 -12.85 -39.00 -16.87
C LEU A 424 -11.86 -38.87 -15.71
N ASN A 425 -12.01 -37.83 -14.91
CA ASN A 425 -11.20 -37.59 -13.71
C ASN A 425 -11.90 -36.61 -12.74
N ALA A 426 -11.28 -36.41 -11.59
CA ALA A 426 -11.66 -35.36 -10.65
C ALA A 426 -10.41 -34.68 -10.07
N VAL A 427 -10.51 -33.39 -9.80
CA VAL A 427 -9.46 -32.58 -9.16
C VAL A 427 -10.08 -31.81 -8.00
N GLN A 428 -9.34 -31.65 -6.90
CA GLN A 428 -9.80 -30.95 -5.70
C GLN A 428 -8.98 -29.68 -5.46
N PHE A 429 -9.66 -28.63 -5.00
CA PHE A 429 -9.07 -27.40 -4.48
C PHE A 429 -9.65 -27.13 -3.10
N SER A 430 -8.83 -26.61 -2.18
CA SER A 430 -9.25 -26.38 -0.78
C SER A 430 -8.91 -24.96 -0.33
N VAL A 431 -9.81 -24.37 0.44
CA VAL A 431 -9.63 -23.08 1.12
C VAL A 431 -9.90 -23.25 2.61
N PHE A 432 -9.11 -22.61 3.45
CA PHE A 432 -9.34 -22.51 4.89
C PHE A 432 -9.85 -21.11 5.24
N ILE A 433 -11.10 -21.02 5.70
CA ILE A 433 -11.66 -19.74 6.15
C ILE A 433 -11.26 -19.56 7.62
N SER A 434 -10.44 -18.55 7.91
CA SER A 434 -9.97 -18.22 9.26
C SER A 434 -10.89 -17.20 9.91
N ALA A 435 -11.55 -17.57 11.01
CA ALA A 435 -12.43 -16.69 11.77
C ALA A 435 -11.59 -15.85 12.76
N ASN A 436 -11.28 -14.62 12.37
CA ASN A 436 -10.41 -13.70 13.11
C ASN A 436 -11.21 -12.78 14.04
N PHE A 437 -12.13 -13.37 14.80
CA PHE A 437 -12.96 -12.66 15.78
C PHE A 437 -13.45 -13.61 16.88
N PHE A 438 -13.95 -13.01 17.97
CA PHE A 438 -14.67 -13.69 19.04
C PHE A 438 -16.14 -13.24 19.02
N ILE A 439 -17.08 -14.15 19.27
CA ILE A 439 -18.51 -13.83 19.39
C ILE A 439 -19.01 -14.24 20.78
N ASP A 440 -19.61 -13.31 21.51
CA ASP A 440 -20.24 -13.61 22.80
C ASP A 440 -21.61 -14.32 22.63
N PRO A 441 -22.23 -14.85 23.71
CA PRO A 441 -23.53 -15.51 23.62
C PRO A 441 -24.69 -14.63 23.11
N ASN A 442 -24.56 -13.30 23.14
CA ASN A 442 -25.55 -12.36 22.59
C ASN A 442 -25.28 -12.00 21.11
N GLY A 443 -24.22 -12.56 20.52
CA GLY A 443 -23.83 -12.28 19.14
C GLY A 443 -22.98 -11.02 18.96
N GLN A 444 -22.47 -10.40 20.04
CA GLN A 444 -21.54 -9.28 19.94
C GLN A 444 -20.18 -9.78 19.43
N ILE A 445 -19.62 -9.09 18.44
CA ILE A 445 -18.36 -9.44 17.79
C ILE A 445 -17.23 -8.62 18.39
N TYR A 446 -16.11 -9.29 18.69
CA TYR A 446 -14.91 -8.69 19.24
C TYR A 446 -13.71 -9.01 18.34
N PRO A 447 -12.81 -8.05 18.09
CA PRO A 447 -11.60 -8.30 17.33
C PRO A 447 -10.66 -9.25 18.08
N THR A 448 -9.90 -10.02 17.33
CA THR A 448 -8.84 -10.90 17.85
C THR A 448 -7.52 -10.59 17.19
N VAL A 449 -6.42 -10.92 17.86
CA VAL A 449 -5.06 -10.77 17.37
C VAL A 449 -4.30 -12.08 17.50
N TYR A 450 -3.54 -12.45 16.48
CA TYR A 450 -2.60 -13.56 16.56
C TYR A 450 -1.23 -13.04 17.01
N MET A 451 -0.78 -13.52 18.16
CA MET A 451 0.48 -13.14 18.80
C MET A 451 1.59 -14.09 18.32
N GLU A 452 2.21 -13.75 17.18
CA GLU A 452 3.14 -14.61 16.46
C GLU A 452 4.28 -15.17 17.32
N LYS A 453 4.87 -14.36 18.22
CA LYS A 453 6.00 -14.79 19.06
C LYS A 453 5.64 -15.87 20.08
N VAL A 454 4.36 -16.06 20.36
CA VAL A 454 3.86 -17.05 21.34
C VAL A 454 2.88 -18.06 20.72
N ASN A 455 2.58 -17.95 19.42
CA ASN A 455 1.64 -18.82 18.71
C ASN A 455 0.26 -18.94 19.40
N GLN A 456 -0.31 -17.80 19.79
CA GLN A 456 -1.62 -17.74 20.47
C GLN A 456 -2.51 -16.67 19.86
N THR A 457 -3.81 -16.94 19.78
CA THR A 457 -4.81 -15.95 19.35
C THR A 457 -5.58 -15.41 20.56
N TRP A 458 -5.56 -14.10 20.75
CA TRP A 458 -6.15 -13.41 21.89
C TRP A 458 -7.28 -12.48 21.45
N MET A 459 -8.24 -12.22 22.34
CA MET A 459 -9.12 -11.06 22.17
C MET A 459 -8.30 -9.76 22.21
N ALA A 460 -8.57 -8.85 21.28
CA ALA A 460 -7.94 -7.52 21.22
C ALA A 460 -8.83 -6.42 21.85
N ALA A 461 -10.00 -6.80 22.35
CA ALA A 461 -10.91 -5.93 23.11
C ALA A 461 -11.36 -6.65 24.39
N ASN A 462 -11.67 -5.89 25.43
CA ASN A 462 -12.20 -6.45 26.67
C ASN A 462 -13.63 -6.95 26.46
N LEU A 463 -13.98 -8.08 27.10
CA LEU A 463 -15.33 -8.62 27.09
C LEU A 463 -16.31 -7.57 27.64
N ALA A 464 -17.47 -7.47 27.00
CA ALA A 464 -18.54 -6.56 27.39
C ALA A 464 -19.90 -7.26 27.50
N TYR A 465 -19.92 -8.58 27.66
CA TYR A 465 -21.11 -9.40 27.85
C TYR A 465 -21.69 -9.23 29.26
N TYR A 466 -22.99 -8.99 29.39
CA TYR A 466 -23.61 -8.84 30.72
C TYR A 466 -23.85 -10.21 31.37
N VAL A 467 -23.24 -10.44 32.53
CA VAL A 467 -23.51 -11.57 33.42
C VAL A 467 -24.19 -11.04 34.68
N SER A 468 -25.41 -11.50 34.95
CA SER A 468 -26.20 -11.03 36.09
C SER A 468 -25.50 -11.34 37.41
N GLY A 469 -25.31 -10.32 38.26
CA GLY A 469 -24.67 -10.44 39.57
C GLY A 469 -23.14 -10.58 39.54
N GLU A 470 -22.56 -10.94 38.40
CA GLU A 470 -21.13 -11.28 38.26
C GLU A 470 -20.38 -10.33 37.32
N SER A 471 -21.03 -9.27 36.85
CA SER A 471 -20.42 -8.25 35.99
C SER A 471 -20.95 -6.85 36.28
N VAL A 472 -20.11 -5.84 36.07
CA VAL A 472 -20.41 -4.44 36.33
C VAL A 472 -19.70 -3.54 35.33
N ASN A 473 -20.30 -2.39 34.99
CA ASN A 473 -19.58 -1.34 34.29
C ASN A 473 -18.68 -0.61 35.29
N TYR A 474 -17.52 -0.11 34.86
CA TYR A 474 -16.72 0.75 35.73
C TYR A 474 -17.58 1.92 36.25
N ASP A 475 -17.53 2.20 37.55
CA ASP A 475 -18.30 3.26 38.22
C ASP A 475 -19.82 3.17 37.98
N ASN A 476 -20.34 1.96 37.71
CA ASN A 476 -21.72 1.71 37.31
C ASN A 476 -22.20 2.53 36.09
N HIS A 477 -21.28 3.10 35.31
CA HIS A 477 -21.61 3.99 34.20
C HIS A 477 -21.40 3.28 32.85
N SER A 478 -22.51 3.10 32.12
CA SER A 478 -22.52 2.43 30.82
C SER A 478 -21.63 3.07 29.73
N GLY A 479 -21.23 4.33 29.90
CA GLY A 479 -20.37 5.05 28.96
C GLY A 479 -18.96 4.48 28.88
N TYR A 480 -18.48 3.84 29.94
CA TYR A 480 -17.16 3.19 29.95
C TYR A 480 -17.14 1.85 29.21
N ARG A 481 -18.30 1.23 29.00
CA ARG A 481 -18.41 -0.12 28.41
C ARG A 481 -17.84 -0.21 27.01
N ALA A 482 -18.02 0.83 26.19
CA ALA A 482 -17.55 0.84 24.81
C ALA A 482 -16.01 0.85 24.72
N GLN A 483 -15.34 1.52 25.65
CA GLN A 483 -13.89 1.67 25.64
C GLN A 483 -13.17 0.59 26.46
N TYR A 484 -13.69 0.22 27.62
CA TYR A 484 -12.99 -0.64 28.58
C TYR A 484 -13.64 -2.01 28.78
N GLY A 485 -14.76 -2.27 28.10
CA GLY A 485 -15.59 -3.45 28.36
C GLY A 485 -16.30 -3.39 29.71
N MET A 486 -16.68 -4.55 30.22
CA MET A 486 -17.19 -4.70 31.58
C MET A 486 -16.13 -5.34 32.48
N LEU A 487 -16.33 -5.20 33.79
CA LEU A 487 -15.55 -5.87 34.81
C LEU A 487 -16.35 -7.06 35.35
N TYR A 488 -15.68 -8.15 35.68
CA TYR A 488 -16.27 -9.43 36.05
C TYR A 488 -15.65 -9.97 37.31
N THR A 489 -16.42 -10.66 38.13
CA THR A 489 -15.84 -11.62 39.09
C THR A 489 -15.20 -12.78 38.32
N ILE A 490 -14.37 -13.58 38.98
CA ILE A 490 -13.81 -14.77 38.32
C ILE A 490 -14.91 -15.78 37.93
N ALA A 491 -15.97 -15.90 38.75
CA ALA A 491 -17.11 -16.75 38.45
C ALA A 491 -17.85 -16.27 37.19
N GLY A 492 -18.05 -14.95 37.07
CA GLY A 492 -18.59 -14.31 35.87
C GLY A 492 -17.74 -14.60 34.63
N ALA A 493 -16.42 -14.45 34.74
CA ALA A 493 -15.47 -14.70 33.66
C ALA A 493 -15.46 -16.16 33.18
N GLN A 494 -15.81 -17.13 34.05
CA GLN A 494 -15.85 -18.56 33.72
C GLN A 494 -17.20 -19.04 33.19
N SER A 495 -18.29 -18.29 33.44
CA SER A 495 -19.66 -18.77 33.23
C SER A 495 -20.11 -18.89 31.77
N ASN A 496 -19.50 -18.13 30.84
CA ASN A 496 -20.03 -17.92 29.49
C ASN A 496 -18.95 -17.92 28.41
N ILE A 497 -18.00 -18.87 28.49
CA ILE A 497 -16.93 -19.00 27.51
C ILE A 497 -17.43 -19.78 26.28
N PRO A 498 -17.51 -19.19 25.08
CA PRO A 498 -17.85 -19.89 23.86
C PRO A 498 -16.89 -21.03 23.52
N SER A 499 -17.36 -22.01 22.74
CA SER A 499 -16.52 -23.12 22.26
C SER A 499 -15.26 -22.62 21.53
N GLY A 500 -14.14 -23.30 21.73
CA GLY A 500 -12.85 -22.94 21.12
C GLY A 500 -12.13 -21.79 21.82
N TRP A 501 -12.67 -21.23 22.90
CA TRP A 501 -12.04 -20.19 23.71
C TRP A 501 -11.88 -20.65 25.17
N ARG A 502 -10.91 -20.06 25.87
CA ARG A 502 -10.70 -20.28 27.30
C ARG A 502 -10.18 -19.01 27.98
N LEU A 503 -10.33 -18.95 29.30
CA LEU A 503 -9.63 -17.94 30.09
C LEU A 503 -8.12 -18.25 30.07
N PRO A 504 -7.24 -17.25 29.90
CA PRO A 504 -5.80 -17.46 29.86
C PRO A 504 -5.28 -17.92 31.23
N THR A 505 -4.29 -18.80 31.27
CA THR A 505 -3.57 -19.17 32.49
C THR A 505 -2.50 -18.13 32.81
N VAL A 506 -1.88 -18.24 33.99
CA VAL A 506 -0.67 -17.46 34.30
C VAL A 506 0.45 -17.70 33.28
N ASP A 507 0.59 -18.92 32.76
CA ASP A 507 1.63 -19.24 31.79
C ASP A 507 1.39 -18.58 30.44
N ASP A 508 0.13 -18.50 29.96
CA ASP A 508 -0.18 -17.74 28.73
C ASP A 508 0.22 -16.26 28.85
N TRP A 509 -0.07 -15.65 30.00
CA TRP A 509 0.31 -14.25 30.25
C TRP A 509 1.81 -14.08 30.39
N LYS A 510 2.52 -15.02 31.03
CA LYS A 510 3.98 -14.99 31.14
C LYS A 510 4.64 -15.14 29.78
N ASP A 511 4.22 -16.11 28.97
CA ASP A 511 4.74 -16.29 27.61
C ASP A 511 4.55 -15.00 26.80
N LEU A 512 3.38 -14.37 26.90
CA LEU A 512 3.10 -13.09 26.27
C LEU A 512 4.04 -11.97 26.78
N PHE A 513 4.24 -11.85 28.08
CA PHE A 513 5.04 -10.79 28.70
C PHE A 513 6.56 -10.98 28.56
N ASP A 514 7.02 -12.22 28.40
CA ASP A 514 8.43 -12.52 28.16
C ASP A 514 8.84 -12.22 26.71
N ASN A 515 7.87 -12.19 25.77
CA ASN A 515 8.12 -11.98 24.34
C ASN A 515 7.72 -10.60 23.82
N TYR A 516 6.93 -9.84 24.58
CA TYR A 516 6.46 -8.52 24.20
C TYR A 516 6.59 -7.52 25.35
N THR A 517 6.87 -6.28 25.00
CA THR A 517 7.00 -5.17 25.95
C THR A 517 5.66 -4.49 26.25
N TYR A 518 5.61 -3.72 27.34
CA TYR A 518 4.46 -2.86 27.66
C TYR A 518 4.05 -1.96 26.48
N ALA A 519 5.02 -1.32 25.84
CA ALA A 519 4.78 -0.38 24.75
C ALA A 519 4.21 -1.05 23.49
N GLU A 520 4.59 -2.30 23.21
CA GLU A 520 4.01 -3.08 22.11
C GLU A 520 2.57 -3.50 22.40
N LEU A 521 2.26 -3.88 23.64
CA LEU A 521 0.98 -4.50 24.03
C LEU A 521 -0.14 -3.50 24.40
N ILE A 522 0.19 -2.29 24.85
CA ILE A 522 -0.80 -1.29 25.26
C ILE A 522 -1.66 -0.80 24.08
N ALA A 523 -2.84 -0.21 24.34
CA ALA A 523 -3.66 0.44 23.33
C ALA A 523 -2.85 1.41 22.46
N GLY A 524 -2.89 1.21 21.12
CA GLY A 524 -2.10 1.99 20.15
C GLY A 524 -0.66 1.49 19.93
N GLY A 525 -0.24 0.43 20.63
CA GLY A 525 1.03 -0.24 20.43
C GLY A 525 1.08 -1.07 19.13
N SER A 526 2.29 -1.43 18.72
CA SER A 526 2.55 -2.11 17.44
C SER A 526 2.05 -3.56 17.36
N SER A 527 1.75 -4.21 18.49
CA SER A 527 1.31 -5.61 18.50
C SER A 527 -0.17 -5.80 18.16
N ASN A 528 -0.97 -4.72 18.15
CA ASN A 528 -2.43 -4.76 18.04
C ASN A 528 -3.15 -5.53 19.18
N PHE A 529 -2.43 -5.97 20.22
CA PHE A 529 -3.04 -6.53 21.42
C PHE A 529 -3.97 -5.51 22.09
N ASN A 530 -3.61 -4.23 22.08
CA ASN A 530 -4.45 -3.14 22.52
C ASN A 530 -4.95 -3.26 23.97
N ALA A 531 -4.08 -3.59 24.93
CA ALA A 531 -4.45 -3.65 26.34
C ALA A 531 -5.05 -2.32 26.82
N GLN A 532 -6.20 -2.40 27.49
CA GLN A 532 -6.95 -1.26 28.01
C GLN A 532 -6.72 -1.11 29.52
N LEU A 533 -6.61 0.13 30.01
CA LEU A 533 -6.40 0.42 31.44
C LEU A 533 -7.74 0.69 32.12
N GLY A 534 -8.57 -0.36 32.20
CA GLY A 534 -9.96 -0.28 32.68
C GLY A 534 -10.13 -0.21 34.20
N GLY A 535 -9.05 -0.27 34.97
CA GLY A 535 -9.12 -0.35 36.43
C GLY A 535 -9.72 -1.68 36.93
N PHE A 536 -10.22 -1.67 38.17
CA PHE A 536 -10.96 -2.77 38.78
C PHE A 536 -12.06 -2.24 39.71
N GLY A 537 -13.01 -3.10 40.07
CA GLY A 537 -14.00 -2.88 41.12
C GLY A 537 -13.76 -3.80 42.32
N ASP A 538 -13.97 -3.30 43.54
CA ASP A 538 -13.92 -4.13 44.74
C ASP A 538 -15.31 -4.69 45.10
N ASP A 539 -15.37 -5.45 46.19
CA ASP A 539 -16.58 -6.07 46.72
C ASP A 539 -17.45 -5.13 47.59
N ASN A 540 -17.03 -3.86 47.74
CA ASN A 540 -17.71 -2.80 48.49
C ASN A 540 -18.23 -1.68 47.58
N ASN A 541 -18.40 -1.95 46.28
CA ASN A 541 -18.81 -1.00 45.23
C ASN A 541 -17.82 0.15 44.98
N GLY A 542 -16.56 -0.01 45.38
CA GLY A 542 -15.46 0.89 45.04
C GLY A 542 -14.86 0.58 43.66
N PHE A 543 -14.40 1.61 42.96
CA PHE A 543 -13.76 1.50 41.65
C PHE A 543 -12.44 2.27 41.62
N PHE A 544 -11.39 1.65 41.09
CA PHE A 544 -10.03 2.17 41.21
C PHE A 544 -9.23 2.03 39.92
N ASN A 545 -8.24 2.93 39.76
CA ASN A 545 -7.17 2.85 38.77
C ASN A 545 -7.57 2.91 37.28
N LEU A 546 -8.75 3.45 36.96
CA LEU A 546 -9.08 3.78 35.58
C LEU A 546 -7.98 4.63 34.93
N GLN A 547 -7.62 4.30 33.69
CA GLN A 547 -6.54 4.92 32.89
C GLN A 547 -5.11 4.79 33.48
N ASN A 548 -4.97 4.26 34.69
CA ASN A 548 -3.66 4.04 35.32
C ASN A 548 -3.22 2.57 35.23
N MET A 549 -4.15 1.64 35.42
CA MET A 549 -3.84 0.21 35.41
C MET A 549 -4.93 -0.62 34.72
N GLY A 550 -4.51 -1.72 34.10
CA GLY A 550 -5.39 -2.74 33.54
C GLY A 550 -5.21 -4.06 34.27
N PHE A 551 -6.31 -4.64 34.74
CA PHE A 551 -6.32 -5.89 35.49
C PHE A 551 -7.14 -6.93 34.72
N TYR A 552 -6.55 -8.11 34.47
CA TYR A 552 -7.14 -9.13 33.63
C TYR A 552 -7.16 -10.48 34.33
N TRP A 553 -8.33 -11.12 34.42
CA TRP A 553 -8.41 -12.42 35.05
C TRP A 553 -7.60 -13.50 34.33
N THR A 554 -6.98 -14.39 35.12
CA THR A 554 -6.46 -15.66 34.64
C THR A 554 -7.35 -16.83 35.09
N ALA A 555 -7.18 -18.01 34.51
CA ALA A 555 -7.79 -19.26 34.95
C ALA A 555 -7.07 -19.90 36.15
N SER A 556 -5.95 -19.33 36.60
CA SER A 556 -5.07 -19.93 37.60
C SER A 556 -5.38 -19.42 39.00
N ALA A 557 -5.91 -20.30 39.85
CA ALA A 557 -6.12 -20.01 41.27
C ALA A 557 -4.79 -19.82 42.02
N ASP A 558 -4.77 -18.92 43.00
CA ASP A 558 -3.62 -18.79 43.89
C ASP A 558 -3.77 -19.70 45.11
N ASN A 559 -3.17 -20.88 45.02
CA ASN A 559 -3.19 -21.86 46.11
C ASN A 559 -2.43 -21.40 47.36
N SER A 560 -1.56 -20.37 47.25
CA SER A 560 -0.86 -19.79 48.40
C SER A 560 -1.69 -18.76 49.16
N SER A 561 -2.74 -18.23 48.53
CA SER A 561 -3.71 -17.31 49.11
C SER A 561 -5.15 -17.78 48.83
N PRO A 562 -5.68 -18.73 49.61
CA PRO A 562 -7.01 -19.30 49.40
C PRO A 562 -8.09 -18.22 49.27
N GLY A 563 -8.93 -18.33 48.23
CA GLY A 563 -9.93 -17.32 47.90
C GLY A 563 -9.41 -16.19 46.98
N SER A 564 -8.20 -16.32 46.45
CA SER A 564 -7.62 -15.44 45.45
C SER A 564 -7.31 -16.16 44.14
N ASN A 565 -7.22 -15.39 43.06
CA ASN A 565 -6.94 -15.86 41.71
C ASN A 565 -5.91 -14.92 41.04
N PHE A 566 -5.01 -15.46 40.22
CA PHE A 566 -3.99 -14.64 39.57
C PHE A 566 -4.59 -13.73 38.49
N TYR A 567 -3.95 -12.59 38.24
CA TYR A 567 -4.32 -11.66 37.17
C TYR A 567 -3.11 -11.17 36.35
N GLY A 568 -3.35 -10.87 35.08
CA GLY A 568 -2.42 -10.09 34.24
C GLY A 568 -2.57 -8.60 34.53
N LEU A 569 -1.45 -7.89 34.61
CA LEU A 569 -1.36 -6.49 35.00
C LEU A 569 -0.66 -5.65 33.94
N PHE A 570 -1.22 -4.48 33.66
CA PHE A 570 -0.56 -3.40 32.92
C PHE A 570 -0.56 -2.14 33.79
N SER A 571 0.59 -1.48 33.94
CA SER A 571 0.73 -0.24 34.70
C SER A 571 1.33 0.87 33.84
N SER A 572 0.57 1.94 33.59
CA SER A 572 1.10 3.09 32.83
C SER A 572 2.12 3.90 33.62
N ALA A 573 1.91 4.06 34.93
CA ALA A 573 2.82 4.80 35.80
C ALA A 573 4.26 4.24 35.80
N SER A 574 4.41 2.93 35.66
CA SER A 574 5.72 2.25 35.64
C SER A 574 6.10 1.65 34.28
N SER A 575 5.21 1.76 33.28
CA SER A 575 5.36 1.10 31.96
C SER A 575 5.70 -0.39 32.09
N SER A 576 5.03 -1.09 33.01
CA SER A 576 5.34 -2.48 33.37
C SER A 576 4.17 -3.42 33.18
N ILE A 577 4.50 -4.70 33.01
CA ILE A 577 3.59 -5.84 32.84
C ILE A 577 3.98 -6.96 33.80
N ASN A 578 2.99 -7.69 34.34
CA ASN A 578 3.20 -8.75 35.35
C ASN A 578 2.00 -9.72 35.40
N ALA A 579 2.24 -11.00 35.65
CA ALA A 579 1.18 -12.01 35.89
C ALA A 579 1.42 -12.87 37.16
N ALA A 580 2.10 -12.32 38.16
CA ALA A 580 2.53 -12.98 39.40
C ALA A 580 1.69 -12.59 40.63
N ASN A 581 0.81 -11.60 40.51
CA ASN A 581 -0.02 -11.13 41.62
C ASN A 581 -1.43 -11.73 41.57
N SER A 582 -2.06 -11.87 42.73
CA SER A 582 -3.42 -12.41 42.87
C SER A 582 -4.38 -11.38 43.46
N GLN A 583 -5.67 -11.54 43.17
CA GLN A 583 -6.75 -10.75 43.76
C GLN A 583 -7.87 -11.66 44.27
N LEU A 584 -8.62 -11.21 45.28
CA LEU A 584 -9.78 -11.89 45.82
C LEU A 584 -10.81 -12.17 44.71
N ILE A 585 -11.39 -13.37 44.73
CA ILE A 585 -12.28 -13.88 43.68
C ILE A 585 -13.57 -13.06 43.47
N ASN A 586 -13.97 -12.27 44.46
CA ASN A 586 -15.17 -11.42 44.44
C ASN A 586 -14.93 -10.01 43.90
N TYR A 587 -13.69 -9.66 43.54
CA TYR A 587 -13.38 -8.40 42.86
C TYR A 587 -13.74 -8.47 41.38
N PHE A 588 -13.89 -7.31 40.76
CA PHE A 588 -14.29 -7.18 39.36
C PHE A 588 -13.13 -6.71 38.50
N LEU A 589 -12.64 -7.57 37.59
CA LEU A 589 -11.52 -7.29 36.67
C LEU A 589 -11.96 -7.44 35.22
N SER A 590 -11.19 -6.88 34.28
CA SER A 590 -11.42 -7.09 32.85
C SER A 590 -11.17 -8.53 32.43
N VAL A 591 -11.79 -8.94 31.33
CA VAL A 591 -11.66 -10.30 30.78
C VAL A 591 -11.25 -10.23 29.31
N ARG A 592 -10.28 -11.07 28.95
CA ARG A 592 -9.92 -11.42 27.58
C ARG A 592 -9.73 -12.93 27.52
N TYR A 593 -10.29 -13.57 26.50
CA TYR A 593 -10.09 -14.98 26.26
C TYR A 593 -8.95 -15.21 25.26
N VAL A 594 -8.37 -16.40 25.34
CA VAL A 594 -7.39 -16.93 24.39
C VAL A 594 -8.02 -18.13 23.68
N LYS A 595 -7.77 -18.27 22.37
CA LYS A 595 -8.29 -19.38 21.56
C LYS A 595 -7.58 -20.67 21.96
N ILE A 596 -8.32 -21.77 22.03
CA ILE A 596 -7.76 -23.11 22.24
C ILE A 596 -7.09 -23.53 20.94
N THR A 597 -5.79 -23.79 21.01
CA THR A 597 -4.96 -24.25 19.89
C THR A 597 -4.83 -25.76 19.81
#